data_AF-A0A2V8RY53-F1
#
_entry.id   AF-A0A2V8RY53-F1
#
_cell.length_a   1.000
_cell.length_b   1.000
_cell.length_c   1.000
_cell.angle_alpha   90.00
_cell.angle_beta   90.00
_cell.angle_gamma   90.00
#
_symmetry.space_group_name_H-M   'P 1'
#
loop_
_entity.id
_entity.type
_entity.pdbx_description
1 polymer ?
#
loop_
_entity_poly.entity_id
_entity_poly.type
_entity_poly.pdbx_seq_one_letter_code
_entity_poly.pdbx_strand_id
1 'polypeptide(L)'
;MRIQNCPVDIRVQKAVLTVLFAAIFLIPGVHAQTTSISYQGSLSVSNAPANGSFDFEFKLFDSLAGPTQVGSTVTRTTVNVANGTFAVSLDFGGGAFNGSNRFLEVSARPAGVGSYTPLTPRSQILSTPYAIKANLADSSISSSTATNAQQLGSIAADQYVLTGDARLSNARTPTSGSTDYIQNKTGTPQASANLTIDGTATAANINASQFYQLNGQRLIFTATGSLFVGPNIALNNSGTNNAFFGSGAGTANTSGAANSFFGSSSGTATTVGQSNAFFGNAAGSQNLNGSFNVYVGQFAGQANIAGQANTFIGTNAGATPPSGSNNVAVGADAGNAPTLGSNNTFIGKGAIPNAAGLNFATAIGSGAVVGTSNTIVLGRGNDNTLVSGILQIGSGSGGASTAVCVNGSNQLGICASSIRYKSDIENFTGGLNIIRRLRPIQFSWTDGGMHDVGFAAEEVNNVEPLLTVFGKTGEIVGVKYGQISAVLVNALNEQQGQIDAQRLLIQKQQAQIDVLMRLVCAGNKKAKVCRAN
;
A
#
# COMPACT_ATOMS: atom_id res chain seq x y z
N MET A 1 14.55 70.11 24.18
CA MET A 1 15.60 70.03 23.13
C MET A 1 15.96 68.56 22.98
N ARG A 2 15.98 68.04 21.75
CA ARG A 2 16.28 66.63 21.42
C ARG A 2 17.59 66.15 22.05
N ILE A 3 17.72 64.85 22.30
CA ILE A 3 18.74 63.90 21.79
C ILE A 3 18.48 62.57 22.55
N GLN A 4 17.82 61.56 21.97
CA GLN A 4 18.25 60.62 20.93
C GLN A 4 19.12 59.48 21.50
N ASN A 5 18.54 58.27 21.48
CA ASN A 5 19.19 56.98 21.69
C ASN A 5 20.39 56.81 20.76
N CYS A 6 21.49 56.22 21.26
CA CYS A 6 22.26 55.25 20.49
C CYS A 6 23.04 54.28 21.41
N PRO A 7 23.21 53.01 21.01
CA PRO A 7 23.49 51.86 21.89
C PRO A 7 25.00 51.57 21.99
N VAL A 8 25.44 50.94 23.09
CA VAL A 8 26.82 50.46 23.24
C VAL A 8 26.86 49.02 23.74
N ASP A 9 27.21 48.14 22.79
CA ASP A 9 28.08 46.96 22.86
C ASP A 9 28.05 46.04 24.11
N ILE A 10 27.34 44.91 23.96
CA ILE A 10 27.02 43.92 25.01
C ILE A 10 28.22 43.04 25.44
N ARG A 11 29.40 43.15 24.81
CA ARG A 11 30.55 42.29 25.17
C ARG A 11 31.47 42.86 26.25
N VAL A 12 31.41 44.16 26.56
CA VAL A 12 32.14 44.78 27.68
C VAL A 12 31.36 44.71 29.00
N GLN A 13 30.03 44.50 28.93
CA GLN A 13 29.15 44.54 30.10
C GLN A 13 29.31 43.37 31.08
N LYS A 14 29.80 42.19 30.69
CA LYS A 14 29.92 41.05 31.63
C LYS A 14 31.15 41.13 32.53
N ALA A 15 32.29 41.64 32.05
CA ALA A 15 33.50 41.77 32.87
C ALA A 15 33.47 43.01 33.77
N VAL A 16 32.88 44.11 33.28
CA VAL A 16 32.71 45.34 34.08
C VAL A 16 31.71 45.11 35.21
N LEU A 17 30.62 44.35 35.00
CA LEU A 17 29.63 44.12 36.05
C LEU A 17 30.14 43.24 37.21
N THR A 18 31.09 42.33 36.96
CA THR A 18 31.69 41.50 38.03
C THR A 18 32.71 42.27 38.87
N VAL A 19 33.48 43.18 38.25
CA VAL A 19 34.43 44.05 38.97
C VAL A 19 33.70 45.20 39.68
N LEU A 20 32.61 45.71 39.11
CA LEU A 20 31.81 46.78 39.72
C LEU A 20 31.06 46.29 40.98
N PHE A 21 30.67 45.01 41.06
CA PHE A 21 30.08 44.44 42.27
C PHE A 21 31.10 44.12 43.37
N ALA A 22 32.34 43.76 43.01
CA ALA A 22 33.41 43.56 44.00
C ALA A 22 33.97 44.88 44.57
N ALA A 23 33.92 45.97 43.80
CA ALA A 23 34.39 47.29 44.23
C ALA A 23 33.39 48.04 45.16
N ILE A 24 32.13 47.63 45.22
CA ILE A 24 31.10 48.29 46.08
C ILE A 24 31.15 47.81 47.55
N PHE A 25 31.95 46.79 47.86
CA PHE A 25 32.13 46.29 49.24
C PHE A 25 33.41 46.79 49.94
N LEU A 26 34.14 47.74 49.36
CA LEU A 26 35.32 48.37 49.94
C LEU A 26 35.09 49.87 50.15
N ILE A 27 34.13 50.23 51.01
CA ILE A 27 33.99 51.59 51.53
C ILE A 27 34.52 51.59 52.97
N PRO A 28 35.68 52.21 53.28
CA PRO A 28 36.06 52.46 54.65
C PRO A 28 35.06 53.45 55.28
N GLY A 29 34.74 53.18 56.55
CA GLY A 29 33.64 53.79 57.28
C GLY A 29 33.54 55.31 57.19
N VAL A 30 32.30 55.77 57.20
CA VAL A 30 31.93 57.18 57.32
C VAL A 30 32.62 57.78 58.55
N HIS A 31 33.53 58.73 58.33
CA HIS A 31 34.19 59.45 59.43
C HIS A 31 33.15 60.32 60.16
N ALA A 32 33.04 60.11 61.47
CA ALA A 32 32.27 60.95 62.35
C ALA A 32 32.75 62.41 62.28
N GLN A 33 31.81 63.34 62.18
CA GLN A 33 32.06 64.77 62.30
C GLN A 33 32.67 65.09 63.68
N THR A 34 33.51 66.11 63.74
CA THR A 34 34.42 66.47 64.85
C THR A 34 33.76 66.40 66.23
N THR A 35 34.43 65.81 67.23
CA THR A 35 33.96 65.66 68.62
C THR A 35 34.04 66.93 69.46
N SER A 36 34.40 68.07 68.84
CA SER A 36 34.55 69.36 69.50
C SER A 36 33.22 70.12 69.65
N ILE A 37 32.99 70.70 70.83
CA ILE A 37 31.89 71.62 71.14
C ILE A 37 32.42 73.03 71.41
N SER A 38 31.67 74.07 71.03
CA SER A 38 31.99 75.46 71.40
C SER A 38 31.38 75.79 72.76
N TYR A 39 32.18 76.33 73.68
CA TYR A 39 31.77 76.77 75.00
C TYR A 39 32.01 78.27 75.18
N GLN A 40 31.03 78.99 75.71
CA GLN A 40 31.16 80.40 76.08
C GLN A 40 30.89 80.55 77.58
N GLY A 41 31.79 81.24 78.27
CA GLY A 41 31.74 81.43 79.72
C GLY A 41 31.93 82.89 80.12
N SER A 42 31.54 83.20 81.36
CA SER A 42 31.81 84.49 82.01
C SER A 42 32.63 84.26 83.28
N LEU A 43 33.64 85.09 83.50
CA LEU A 43 34.56 85.07 84.63
C LEU A 43 34.57 86.45 85.28
N SER A 44 34.40 86.48 86.60
CA SER A 44 34.59 87.66 87.43
C SER A 44 35.71 87.41 88.45
N VAL A 45 36.45 88.47 88.78
CA VAL A 45 37.46 88.44 89.85
C VAL A 45 37.08 89.55 90.82
N SER A 46 36.89 89.20 92.10
CA SER A 46 36.46 90.13 93.16
C SER A 46 35.19 90.92 92.78
N ASN A 47 34.21 90.26 92.17
CA ASN A 47 32.93 90.82 91.70
C ASN A 47 33.02 91.88 90.58
N ALA A 48 34.18 92.05 89.93
CA ALA A 48 34.32 92.81 88.69
C ALA A 48 34.57 91.87 87.48
N PRO A 49 34.12 92.23 86.25
CA PRO A 49 34.38 91.42 85.06
C PRO A 49 35.89 91.26 84.82
N ALA A 50 36.35 90.02 84.66
CA ALA A 50 37.75 89.74 84.41
C ALA A 50 38.18 90.27 83.03
N ASN A 51 39.37 90.86 82.95
CA ASN A 51 39.99 91.30 81.70
C ASN A 51 41.44 90.84 81.65
N GLY A 52 41.88 90.34 80.49
CA GLY A 52 43.24 89.84 80.27
C GLY A 52 43.28 88.33 79.99
N SER A 53 44.48 87.76 80.05
CA SER A 53 44.74 86.37 79.64
C SER A 53 44.67 85.39 80.81
N PHE A 54 43.90 84.32 80.67
CA PHE A 54 43.69 83.28 81.69
C PHE A 54 43.95 81.88 81.11
N ASP A 55 44.40 80.96 81.97
CA ASP A 55 44.39 79.53 81.63
C ASP A 55 43.14 78.89 82.22
N PHE A 56 42.53 77.98 81.46
CA PHE A 56 41.35 77.22 81.87
C PHE A 56 41.57 75.71 81.75
N GLU A 57 41.03 74.97 82.71
CA GLU A 57 40.81 73.53 82.63
C GLU A 57 39.32 73.20 82.60
N PHE A 58 38.95 72.32 81.69
CA PHE A 58 37.60 71.83 81.52
C PHE A 58 37.56 70.32 81.76
N LYS A 59 36.70 69.87 82.66
CA LYS A 59 36.49 68.46 82.97
C LYS A 59 35.01 68.13 82.86
N LEU A 60 34.71 66.99 82.25
CA LEU A 60 33.34 66.53 82.04
C LEU A 60 33.00 65.41 83.04
N PHE A 61 31.77 65.37 83.53
CA PHE A 61 31.32 64.41 84.54
C PHE A 61 29.93 63.87 84.19
N ASP A 62 29.61 62.68 84.70
CA ASP A 62 28.28 62.07 84.56
C ASP A 62 27.25 62.61 85.58
N SER A 63 27.70 63.33 86.61
CA SER A 63 26.84 63.87 87.68
C SER A 63 27.26 65.27 88.14
N LEU A 64 26.33 65.99 88.78
CA LEU A 64 26.53 67.36 89.30
C LEU A 64 27.60 67.43 90.41
N ALA A 65 27.81 66.33 91.15
CA ALA A 65 28.85 66.17 92.17
C ALA A 65 29.40 64.73 92.18
N GLY A 66 30.68 64.56 92.53
CA GLY A 66 31.37 63.26 92.58
C GLY A 66 32.67 63.22 91.77
N PRO A 67 33.54 62.22 91.97
CA PRO A 67 34.90 62.19 91.43
C PRO A 67 35.02 61.62 90.01
N THR A 68 33.97 60.98 89.47
CA THR A 68 34.07 60.21 88.22
C THR A 68 34.02 61.10 86.98
N GLN A 69 35.21 61.43 86.46
CA GLN A 69 35.39 62.18 85.22
C GLN A 69 35.11 61.31 83.98
N VAL A 70 34.52 61.91 82.95
CA VAL A 70 34.26 61.33 81.63
C VAL A 70 35.18 61.98 80.60
N GLY A 71 36.02 61.18 79.94
CA GLY A 71 36.97 61.68 78.95
C GLY A 71 38.15 62.45 79.55
N SER A 72 39.00 63.00 78.68
CA SER A 72 40.23 63.71 79.07
C SER A 72 39.95 65.13 79.54
N THR A 73 40.76 65.65 80.47
CA THR A 73 40.76 67.08 80.82
C THR A 73 41.19 67.90 79.62
N VAL A 74 40.43 68.94 79.27
CA VAL A 74 40.79 69.86 78.19
C VAL A 74 41.37 71.13 78.80
N THR A 75 42.66 71.36 78.55
CA THR A 75 43.34 72.59 79.00
C THR A 75 43.43 73.58 77.85
N ARG A 76 43.11 74.85 78.15
CA ARG A 76 43.24 75.99 77.23
C ARG A 76 44.05 77.05 77.92
N THR A 77 45.27 77.25 77.45
CA THR A 77 46.18 78.27 77.98
C THR A 77 46.02 79.58 77.20
N THR A 78 46.31 80.69 77.86
CA THR A 78 46.32 82.03 77.24
C THR A 78 44.99 82.43 76.57
N VAL A 79 43.86 82.07 77.18
CA VAL A 79 42.53 82.46 76.71
C VAL A 79 42.29 83.93 77.05
N ASN A 80 42.03 84.74 76.04
CA ASN A 80 41.70 86.14 76.24
C ASN A 80 40.28 86.27 76.79
N VAL A 81 40.16 86.86 77.98
CA VAL A 81 38.90 87.21 78.62
C VAL A 81 38.71 88.71 78.49
N ALA A 82 37.61 89.12 77.86
CA ALA A 82 37.29 90.53 77.64
C ALA A 82 35.91 90.82 78.20
N ASN A 83 35.84 91.85 79.05
CA ASN A 83 34.64 92.26 79.79
C ASN A 83 33.95 91.07 80.50
N GLY A 84 34.75 90.19 81.10
CA GLY A 84 34.32 88.97 81.77
C GLY A 84 34.05 87.78 80.86
N THR A 85 33.90 87.94 79.54
CA THR A 85 33.49 86.83 78.67
C THR A 85 34.64 86.17 77.92
N PHE A 86 34.52 84.87 77.64
CA PHE A 86 35.45 84.11 76.81
C PHE A 86 34.72 83.00 76.02
N ALA A 87 35.34 82.55 74.94
CA ALA A 87 34.87 81.43 74.12
C ALA A 87 36.02 80.48 73.79
N VAL A 88 35.79 79.17 73.91
CA VAL A 88 36.77 78.13 73.62
C VAL A 88 36.11 76.93 72.94
N SER A 89 36.88 76.21 72.14
CA SER A 89 36.49 74.90 71.61
C SER A 89 36.99 73.80 72.53
N LEU A 90 36.10 72.90 72.95
CA LEU A 90 36.35 71.80 73.87
C LEU A 90 36.14 70.47 73.16
N ASP A 91 37.10 69.56 73.24
CA ASP A 91 36.98 68.21 72.68
C ASP A 91 37.41 67.20 73.73
N PHE A 92 36.45 66.43 74.24
CA PHE A 92 36.66 65.43 75.30
C PHE A 92 36.95 64.02 74.75
N GLY A 93 37.05 63.88 73.43
CA GLY A 93 37.30 62.61 72.73
C GLY A 93 36.03 61.83 72.34
N GLY A 94 36.19 60.87 71.43
CA GLY A 94 35.11 60.00 70.95
C GLY A 94 34.47 59.19 72.08
N GLY A 95 33.15 59.33 72.25
CA GLY A 95 32.37 58.62 73.28
C GLY A 95 32.06 59.42 74.54
N ALA A 96 32.62 60.63 74.72
CA ALA A 96 32.31 61.48 75.87
C ALA A 96 30.82 61.90 75.92
N PHE A 97 30.17 62.01 74.76
CA PHE A 97 28.75 62.33 74.62
C PHE A 97 27.99 61.15 74.00
N ASN A 98 27.35 60.33 74.83
CA ASN A 98 26.65 59.10 74.41
C ASN A 98 25.11 59.21 74.44
N GLY A 99 24.58 60.43 74.53
CA GLY A 99 23.14 60.68 74.63
C GLY A 99 22.60 60.85 76.06
N SER A 100 23.42 60.65 77.09
CA SER A 100 23.11 61.02 78.48
C SER A 100 23.52 62.47 78.80
N ASN A 101 22.90 63.07 79.83
CA ASN A 101 23.30 64.39 80.34
C ASN A 101 24.76 64.39 80.83
N ARG A 102 25.44 65.54 80.72
CA ARG A 102 26.82 65.74 81.19
C ARG A 102 26.95 66.99 82.03
N PHE A 103 27.99 67.06 82.87
CA PHE A 103 28.24 68.20 83.75
C PHE A 103 29.68 68.69 83.57
N LEU A 104 29.83 69.96 83.23
CA LEU A 104 31.10 70.60 82.95
C LEU A 104 31.61 71.34 84.20
N GLU A 105 32.81 70.99 84.65
CA GLU A 105 33.57 71.72 85.65
C GLU A 105 34.60 72.60 84.94
N VAL A 106 34.62 73.88 85.28
CA VAL A 106 35.58 74.85 84.76
C VAL A 106 36.46 75.30 85.90
N SER A 107 37.77 75.23 85.71
CA SER A 107 38.74 75.78 86.65
C SER A 107 39.59 76.83 85.95
N ALA A 108 39.88 77.95 86.62
CA ALA A 108 40.59 79.08 86.01
C ALA A 108 41.78 79.54 86.87
N ARG A 109 42.78 80.14 86.22
CA ARG A 109 43.87 80.88 86.86
C ARG A 109 44.37 82.01 85.93
N PRO A 110 45.04 83.06 86.45
CA PRO A 110 45.80 83.97 85.61
C PRO A 110 46.82 83.21 84.76
N ALA A 111 46.99 83.61 83.49
CA ALA A 111 47.82 82.83 82.56
C ALA A 111 49.25 82.62 83.10
N GLY A 112 49.66 81.35 83.20
CA GLY A 112 51.00 80.95 83.65
C GLY A 112 51.32 81.13 85.14
N VAL A 113 50.39 81.59 85.98
CA VAL A 113 50.67 81.89 87.40
C VAL A 113 49.65 81.22 88.33
N GLY A 114 50.13 80.49 89.34
CA GLY A 114 49.31 79.88 90.39
C GLY A 114 48.63 78.55 90.01
N SER A 115 47.86 78.01 90.97
CA SER A 115 47.06 76.79 90.81
C SER A 115 45.67 77.10 90.25
N TYR A 116 45.07 76.15 89.52
CA TYR A 116 43.71 76.28 89.03
C TYR A 116 42.71 76.32 90.19
N THR A 117 41.79 77.30 90.13
CA THR A 117 40.67 77.41 91.08
C THR A 117 39.40 76.91 90.41
N PRO A 118 38.72 75.87 90.95
CA PRO A 118 37.45 75.41 90.43
C PRO A 118 36.33 76.45 90.61
N LEU A 119 35.60 76.71 89.53
CA LEU A 119 34.41 77.55 89.53
C LEU A 119 33.19 76.66 89.78
N THR A 120 32.80 76.53 91.05
CA THR A 120 31.65 75.72 91.46
C THR A 120 30.36 76.54 91.50
N PRO A 121 29.18 75.95 91.21
CA PRO A 121 28.92 74.54 90.86
C PRO A 121 29.16 74.20 89.37
N ARG A 122 29.22 72.91 89.05
CA ARG A 122 29.32 72.40 87.66
C ARG A 122 28.10 72.81 86.84
N SER A 123 28.31 73.08 85.56
CA SER A 123 27.23 73.44 84.61
C SER A 123 26.73 72.23 83.83
N GLN A 124 25.41 72.00 83.78
CA GLN A 124 24.82 70.88 83.04
C GLN A 124 24.79 71.14 81.53
N ILE A 125 25.14 70.13 80.75
CA ILE A 125 25.00 70.04 79.29
C ILE A 125 23.93 68.97 79.01
N LEU A 126 22.82 69.38 78.39
CA LEU A 126 21.73 68.49 77.99
C LEU A 126 22.11 67.65 76.76
N SER A 127 21.61 66.42 76.67
CA SER A 127 21.80 65.61 75.47
C SER A 127 21.06 66.21 74.27
N THR A 128 21.76 66.42 73.16
CA THR A 128 21.15 66.92 71.92
C THR A 128 20.43 65.79 71.17
N PRO A 129 19.31 66.05 70.45
CA PRO A 129 18.50 65.04 69.77
C PRO A 129 19.25 64.13 68.78
N TYR A 130 20.40 64.57 68.25
CA TYR A 130 21.17 63.84 67.24
C TYR A 130 21.79 62.52 67.74
N ALA A 131 22.01 62.36 69.06
CA ALA A 131 22.56 61.13 69.63
C ALA A 131 21.55 59.96 69.61
N ILE A 132 20.25 60.24 69.63
CA ILE A 132 19.20 59.20 69.59
C ILE A 132 19.06 58.61 68.18
N LYS A 133 19.21 59.44 67.14
CA LYS A 133 19.12 58.99 65.74
C LYS A 133 20.25 58.04 65.34
N ALA A 134 21.45 58.22 65.89
CA ALA A 134 22.58 57.34 65.63
C ALA A 134 22.36 55.92 66.20
N ASN A 135 21.67 55.80 67.35
CA ASN A 135 21.37 54.50 67.95
C ASN A 135 20.32 53.71 67.13
N LEU A 136 19.40 54.41 66.46
CA LEU A 136 18.44 53.80 65.53
C LEU A 136 19.08 53.38 64.19
N ALA A 137 20.18 54.01 63.78
CA ALA A 137 20.86 53.69 62.52
C ALA A 137 21.61 52.34 62.59
N ASP A 138 22.12 51.95 63.76
CA ASP A 138 22.80 50.66 63.96
C ASP A 138 21.83 49.47 63.78
N SER A 139 20.54 49.68 64.03
CA SER A 139 19.49 48.68 63.77
C SER A 139 19.16 48.49 62.28
N SER A 140 19.59 49.40 61.40
CA SER A 140 19.24 49.37 59.97
C SER A 140 20.24 48.58 59.10
N ILE A 141 21.43 48.30 59.63
CA ILE A 141 22.50 47.54 58.95
C ILE A 141 22.15 46.04 58.81
N SER A 142 21.13 45.54 59.53
CA SER A 142 20.63 44.16 59.40
C SER A 142 19.64 43.94 58.25
N SER A 143 19.36 44.95 57.42
CA SER A 143 18.34 44.88 56.35
C SER A 143 18.86 44.60 54.94
N SER A 144 20.18 44.40 54.75
CA SER A 144 20.79 44.21 53.44
C SER A 144 21.27 42.78 53.18
N THR A 145 20.33 41.83 53.04
CA THR A 145 20.47 40.61 52.22
C THR A 145 19.08 40.03 51.97
N ALA A 146 18.66 39.98 50.70
CA ALA A 146 17.42 39.36 50.23
C ALA A 146 17.49 37.82 50.32
N THR A 147 17.54 37.28 51.53
CA THR A 147 17.55 35.82 51.78
C THR A 147 16.21 35.33 52.35
N ASN A 148 15.28 36.23 52.69
CA ASN A 148 14.01 35.91 53.33
C ASN A 148 12.81 36.71 52.78
N ALA A 149 12.82 37.12 51.51
CA ALA A 149 11.65 37.74 50.90
C ALA A 149 10.47 36.75 50.93
N GLN A 150 9.51 36.96 51.84
CA GLN A 150 8.35 36.09 52.02
C GLN A 150 7.32 36.24 50.90
N GLN A 151 7.47 37.21 49.99
CA GLN A 151 6.58 37.46 48.85
C GLN A 151 7.33 38.16 47.70
N LEU A 152 6.97 37.84 46.45
CA LEU A 152 7.26 38.61 45.23
C LEU A 152 5.91 39.02 44.63
N GLY A 153 5.51 40.28 44.82
CA GLY A 153 4.13 40.72 44.62
C GLY A 153 3.21 40.27 45.76
N SER A 154 1.93 39.97 45.47
CA SER A 154 0.94 39.46 46.45
C SER A 154 0.95 37.92 46.58
N ILE A 155 1.99 37.26 46.09
CA ILE A 155 2.13 35.79 46.11
C ILE A 155 3.14 35.42 47.20
N ALA A 156 2.74 34.51 48.08
CA ALA A 156 3.57 34.07 49.20
C ALA A 156 4.72 33.16 48.75
N ALA A 157 5.83 33.17 49.49
CA ALA A 157 7.05 32.45 49.13
C ALA A 157 6.86 30.92 49.12
N ASP A 158 5.93 30.42 49.92
CA ASP A 158 5.48 29.04 49.91
C ASP A 158 4.64 28.70 48.67
N GLN A 159 4.28 29.66 47.82
CA GLN A 159 3.60 29.43 46.52
C GLN A 159 4.58 29.40 45.34
N TYR A 160 5.87 29.64 45.55
CA TYR A 160 6.89 29.38 44.54
C TYR A 160 7.23 27.90 44.51
N VAL A 161 7.17 27.32 43.30
CA VAL A 161 7.48 25.91 43.07
C VAL A 161 8.91 25.83 42.53
N LEU A 162 9.85 25.34 43.33
CA LEU A 162 11.25 25.11 42.95
C LEU A 162 11.43 23.73 42.31
N THR A 163 12.51 23.52 41.55
CA THR A 163 12.95 22.18 41.09
C THR A 163 13.21 21.28 42.31
N GLY A 164 12.21 20.49 42.72
CA GLY A 164 12.24 19.65 43.93
C GLY A 164 11.08 19.86 44.91
N ASP A 165 10.20 20.84 44.68
CA ASP A 165 9.00 21.08 45.49
C ASP A 165 7.99 19.92 45.38
N ALA A 166 7.50 19.42 46.52
CA ALA A 166 6.59 18.26 46.60
C ALA A 166 5.23 18.47 45.90
N ARG A 167 4.84 19.71 45.60
CA ARG A 167 3.63 20.03 44.82
C ARG A 167 3.84 19.88 43.32
N LEU A 168 5.08 19.72 42.84
CA LEU A 168 5.34 19.15 41.53
C LEU A 168 4.92 17.68 41.55
N SER A 169 3.65 17.42 41.21
CA SER A 169 3.14 16.05 41.01
C SER A 169 3.78 15.33 39.81
N ASN A 170 4.59 16.06 39.03
CA ASN A 170 5.32 15.58 37.86
C ASN A 170 6.79 16.01 38.01
N ALA A 171 7.67 15.03 38.25
CA ALA A 171 9.11 15.21 38.11
C ALA A 171 9.46 15.30 36.62
N ARG A 172 9.65 16.51 36.07
CA ARG A 172 10.07 16.70 34.67
C ARG A 172 11.56 16.43 34.45
N THR A 173 11.91 15.16 34.53
CA THR A 173 12.75 14.46 33.56
C THR A 173 11.96 13.20 33.25
N PRO A 174 11.52 12.93 32.00
CA PRO A 174 10.62 11.81 31.76
C PRO A 174 11.36 10.51 32.11
N THR A 175 11.01 9.94 33.26
CA THR A 175 11.55 8.67 33.73
C THR A 175 11.09 7.57 32.80
N SER A 176 11.93 6.56 32.62
CA SER A 176 11.62 5.32 31.90
C SER A 176 10.22 4.79 32.27
N GLY A 177 9.25 4.87 31.35
CA GLY A 177 7.87 4.38 31.56
C GLY A 177 6.77 5.43 31.80
N SER A 178 7.04 6.73 31.64
CA SER A 178 5.96 7.75 31.66
C SER A 178 4.93 7.54 30.53
N THR A 179 3.65 7.75 30.85
CA THR A 179 2.50 7.62 29.94
C THR A 179 2.43 8.72 28.87
N ASP A 180 3.10 9.85 29.10
CA ASP A 180 2.91 11.08 28.33
C ASP A 180 4.11 11.41 27.41
N TYR A 181 5.04 10.46 27.24
CA TYR A 181 6.29 10.68 26.52
C TYR A 181 6.74 9.44 25.74
N ILE A 182 6.88 9.57 24.41
CA ILE A 182 7.53 8.57 23.54
C ILE A 182 9.03 8.68 23.79
N GLN A 183 9.63 7.67 24.44
CA GLN A 183 11.07 7.66 24.69
C GLN A 183 11.83 7.23 23.44
N ASN A 184 12.76 8.07 22.99
CA ASN A 184 13.79 7.66 22.02
C ASN A 184 14.86 6.80 22.73
N LYS A 185 14.48 5.62 23.22
CA LYS A 185 15.44 4.64 23.75
C LYS A 185 16.03 3.86 22.57
N THR A 186 17.34 3.87 22.45
CA THR A 186 18.04 2.93 21.57
C THR A 186 17.91 1.51 22.13
N GLY A 187 17.19 0.63 21.44
CA GLY A 187 17.29 -0.83 21.64
C GLY A 187 16.14 -1.54 22.36
N THR A 188 15.14 -0.84 22.92
CA THR A 188 13.94 -1.49 23.49
C THR A 188 12.66 -0.70 23.19
N PRO A 189 11.66 -1.29 22.50
CA PRO A 189 10.35 -0.65 22.30
C PRO A 189 9.65 -0.37 23.64
N GLN A 190 9.03 0.80 23.77
CA GLN A 190 8.21 1.13 24.94
C GLN A 190 6.90 0.33 24.88
N ALA A 191 6.69 -0.55 25.87
CA ALA A 191 5.47 -1.35 25.94
C ALA A 191 4.24 -0.44 26.21
N SER A 192 3.12 -0.74 25.53
CA SER A 192 1.81 -0.08 25.74
C SER A 192 1.78 1.44 25.53
N ALA A 193 2.69 2.00 24.72
CA ALA A 193 2.65 3.41 24.33
C ALA A 193 1.78 3.61 23.07
N ASN A 194 0.89 4.60 23.10
CA ASN A 194 0.15 5.06 21.92
C ASN A 194 0.80 6.33 21.37
N LEU A 195 0.89 6.44 20.04
CA LEU A 195 1.32 7.66 19.35
C LEU A 195 0.09 8.31 18.68
N THR A 196 -0.36 9.44 19.21
CA THR A 196 -1.46 10.23 18.64
C THR A 196 -0.89 11.50 18.00
N ILE A 197 -1.20 11.74 16.72
CA ILE A 197 -0.70 12.88 15.95
C ILE A 197 -1.88 13.57 15.27
N ASP A 198 -2.13 14.84 15.61
CA ASP A 198 -3.22 15.66 15.05
C ASP A 198 -2.85 16.30 13.69
N GLY A 199 -1.66 15.99 13.17
CA GLY A 199 -1.12 16.50 11.91
C GLY A 199 -0.48 15.40 11.04
N THR A 200 0.51 15.77 10.22
CA THR A 200 1.22 14.82 9.36
C THR A 200 2.47 14.28 10.07
N ALA A 201 2.64 12.96 10.06
CA ALA A 201 3.87 12.29 10.47
C ALA A 201 4.65 11.83 9.24
N THR A 202 5.94 12.13 9.17
CA THR A 202 6.84 11.61 8.14
C THR A 202 7.89 10.72 8.79
N ALA A 203 7.97 9.47 8.37
CA ALA A 203 9.00 8.52 8.80
C ALA A 203 9.64 7.90 7.57
N ALA A 204 10.97 7.74 7.59
CA ALA A 204 11.68 7.08 6.49
C ALA A 204 11.31 5.60 6.37
N ASN A 205 11.16 4.91 7.52
CA ASN A 205 10.75 3.51 7.61
C ASN A 205 9.80 3.34 8.80
N ILE A 206 8.76 2.53 8.63
CA ILE A 206 7.86 2.08 9.70
C ILE A 206 7.91 0.57 9.69
N ASN A 207 8.22 -0.06 10.83
CA ASN A 207 8.30 -1.51 10.96
C ASN A 207 7.24 -1.98 11.96
N ALA A 208 6.41 -2.95 11.58
CA ALA A 208 5.50 -3.64 12.48
C ALA A 208 5.99 -5.06 12.77
N SER A 209 5.97 -5.50 14.03
CA SER A 209 6.37 -6.85 14.43
C SER A 209 5.32 -7.92 14.09
N GLN A 210 4.07 -7.51 13.91
CA GLN A 210 2.96 -8.41 13.59
C GLN A 210 2.23 -7.98 12.32
N PHE A 211 1.66 -6.77 12.28
CA PHE A 211 0.84 -6.30 11.16
C PHE A 211 0.64 -4.77 11.19
N TYR A 212 0.30 -4.20 10.04
CA TYR A 212 -0.14 -2.81 9.92
C TYR A 212 -1.67 -2.75 9.98
N GLN A 213 -2.20 -1.84 10.81
CA GLN A 213 -3.63 -1.60 10.96
C GLN A 213 -3.99 -0.20 10.46
N LEU A 214 -5.17 -0.07 9.84
CA LEU A 214 -5.79 1.22 9.54
C LEU A 214 -7.24 1.17 10.01
N ASN A 215 -7.72 2.21 10.70
CA ASN A 215 -9.07 2.28 11.27
C ASN A 215 -9.47 1.06 12.11
N GLY A 216 -8.53 0.50 12.88
CA GLY A 216 -8.76 -0.71 13.71
C GLY A 216 -8.85 -2.03 12.94
N GLN A 217 -8.67 -2.01 11.62
CA GLN A 217 -8.64 -3.22 10.78
C GLN A 217 -7.20 -3.58 10.45
N ARG A 218 -6.83 -4.86 10.60
CA ARG A 218 -5.58 -5.40 10.05
C ARG A 218 -5.63 -5.28 8.54
N LEU A 219 -4.69 -4.52 7.97
CA LEU A 219 -4.63 -4.31 6.52
C LEU A 219 -3.47 -5.06 5.88
N ILE A 220 -2.26 -4.96 6.44
CA ILE A 220 -1.06 -5.59 5.84
C ILE A 220 -0.46 -6.56 6.83
N PHE A 221 -0.27 -7.80 6.39
CA PHE A 221 0.34 -8.88 7.14
C PHE A 221 1.34 -9.62 6.25
N THR A 222 2.49 -10.00 6.81
CA THR A 222 3.50 -10.80 6.13
C THR A 222 3.74 -12.08 6.91
N ALA A 223 3.82 -13.19 6.19
CA ALA A 223 4.32 -14.47 6.70
C ALA A 223 5.55 -14.87 5.90
N THR A 224 6.16 -16.03 6.19
CA THR A 224 7.35 -16.51 5.49
C THR A 224 7.13 -16.56 3.97
N GLY A 225 7.80 -15.65 3.24
CA GLY A 225 7.67 -15.50 1.79
C GLY A 225 6.30 -15.02 1.29
N SER A 226 5.38 -14.62 2.17
CA SER A 226 3.99 -14.30 1.79
C SER A 226 3.60 -12.87 2.15
N LEU A 227 2.78 -12.23 1.31
CA LEU A 227 2.23 -10.89 1.52
C LEU A 227 0.71 -10.91 1.42
N PHE A 228 0.06 -10.30 2.40
CA PHE A 228 -1.38 -10.25 2.53
C PHE A 228 -1.85 -8.81 2.74
N VAL A 229 -2.77 -8.33 1.91
CA VAL A 229 -3.27 -6.95 1.93
C VAL A 229 -4.80 -6.89 1.81
N GLY A 230 -5.47 -6.43 2.85
CA GLY A 230 -6.94 -6.33 2.92
C GLY A 230 -7.49 -6.74 4.29
N PRO A 231 -8.73 -6.33 4.62
CA PRO A 231 -9.37 -6.73 5.86
C PRO A 231 -9.74 -8.23 5.82
N ASN A 232 -9.82 -8.85 7.00
CA ASN A 232 -10.25 -10.23 7.17
C ASN A 232 -9.45 -11.24 6.32
N ILE A 233 -8.12 -11.18 6.28
CA ILE A 233 -7.28 -12.17 5.58
C ILE A 233 -6.80 -13.26 6.55
N ALA A 234 -6.45 -14.45 6.03
CA ALA A 234 -5.99 -15.61 6.81
C ALA A 234 -4.88 -15.28 7.82
N LEU A 235 -5.05 -15.80 9.05
CA LEU A 235 -4.12 -15.58 10.17
C LEU A 235 -3.31 -16.83 10.55
N ASN A 236 -3.74 -18.01 10.09
CA ASN A 236 -3.12 -19.29 10.43
C ASN A 236 -2.64 -20.01 9.16
N ASN A 237 -1.84 -19.32 8.35
CA ASN A 237 -1.27 -19.88 7.13
C ASN A 237 0.18 -20.30 7.38
N SER A 238 0.42 -21.61 7.40
CA SER A 238 1.75 -22.23 7.42
C SER A 238 2.37 -22.37 6.03
N GLY A 239 1.58 -22.15 4.97
CA GLY A 239 2.02 -22.16 3.58
C GLY A 239 2.85 -20.92 3.24
N THR A 240 3.84 -21.11 2.37
CA THR A 240 4.78 -20.07 1.95
C THR A 240 4.49 -19.55 0.55
N ASN A 241 5.10 -18.42 0.19
CA ASN A 241 5.04 -17.84 -1.16
C ASN A 241 3.62 -17.48 -1.64
N ASN A 242 2.76 -17.04 -0.72
CA ASN A 242 1.39 -16.65 -1.03
C ASN A 242 1.25 -15.12 -1.19
N ALA A 243 0.40 -14.69 -2.10
CA ALA A 243 0.12 -13.29 -2.40
C ALA A 243 -1.39 -13.04 -2.39
N PHE A 244 -1.96 -12.56 -1.28
CA PHE A 244 -3.42 -12.32 -1.16
C PHE A 244 -3.76 -10.85 -1.04
N PHE A 245 -4.66 -10.38 -1.90
CA PHE A 245 -5.07 -9.00 -2.01
C PHE A 245 -6.59 -8.91 -2.11
N GLY A 246 -7.23 -8.27 -1.13
CA GLY A 246 -8.69 -8.09 -1.09
C GLY A 246 -9.33 -8.61 0.20
N SER A 247 -10.52 -8.09 0.49
CA SER A 247 -11.30 -8.48 1.67
C SER A 247 -11.61 -9.98 1.64
N GLY A 248 -11.23 -10.73 2.67
CA GLY A 248 -11.51 -12.17 2.75
C GLY A 248 -10.67 -13.05 1.81
N ALA A 249 -9.69 -12.52 1.08
CA ALA A 249 -8.91 -13.33 0.15
C ALA A 249 -8.11 -14.41 0.90
N GLY A 250 -8.26 -15.68 0.49
CA GLY A 250 -7.52 -16.81 1.04
C GLY A 250 -7.76 -17.11 2.52
N THR A 251 -8.87 -16.65 3.14
CA THR A 251 -9.13 -16.75 4.59
C THR A 251 -9.00 -18.13 5.21
N ALA A 252 -9.40 -19.17 4.48
CA ALA A 252 -9.34 -20.54 4.98
C ALA A 252 -7.99 -21.23 4.71
N ASN A 253 -7.01 -20.54 4.12
CA ASN A 253 -5.73 -21.16 3.76
C ASN A 253 -4.93 -21.49 5.02
N THR A 254 -4.69 -22.79 5.22
CA THR A 254 -3.96 -23.33 6.37
C THR A 254 -2.53 -23.72 6.01
N SER A 255 -2.30 -24.39 4.88
CA SER A 255 -0.97 -24.85 4.44
C SER A 255 -0.72 -24.78 2.94
N GLY A 256 -1.68 -24.29 2.15
CA GLY A 256 -1.52 -24.09 0.71
C GLY A 256 -0.43 -23.06 0.39
N ALA A 257 0.49 -23.42 -0.49
CA ALA A 257 1.65 -22.61 -0.87
C ALA A 257 1.58 -22.14 -2.33
N ALA A 258 2.35 -21.09 -2.65
CA ALA A 258 2.49 -20.54 -4.00
C ALA A 258 1.17 -20.05 -4.63
N ASN A 259 0.21 -19.59 -3.83
CA ASN A 259 -1.07 -19.10 -4.33
C ASN A 259 -1.07 -17.57 -4.49
N SER A 260 -1.69 -17.08 -5.56
CA SER A 260 -1.86 -15.65 -5.87
C SER A 260 -3.36 -15.33 -5.99
N PHE A 261 -3.93 -14.67 -4.98
CA PHE A 261 -5.36 -14.33 -4.93
C PHE A 261 -5.56 -12.82 -4.91
N PHE A 262 -6.23 -12.28 -5.91
CA PHE A 262 -6.45 -10.85 -6.09
C PHE A 262 -7.93 -10.58 -6.36
N GLY A 263 -8.62 -10.06 -5.35
CA GLY A 263 -10.05 -9.74 -5.40
C GLY A 263 -10.75 -10.07 -4.09
N SER A 264 -11.84 -9.36 -3.80
CA SER A 264 -12.66 -9.66 -2.62
C SER A 264 -13.18 -11.09 -2.71
N SER A 265 -13.00 -11.85 -1.62
CA SER A 265 -13.42 -13.24 -1.48
C SER A 265 -12.76 -14.23 -2.47
N SER A 266 -11.65 -13.85 -3.09
CA SER A 266 -10.89 -14.75 -3.98
C SER A 266 -10.25 -15.88 -3.17
N GLY A 267 -10.48 -17.14 -3.57
CA GLY A 267 -9.92 -18.32 -2.89
C GLY A 267 -10.31 -18.47 -1.41
N THR A 268 -11.46 -17.93 -0.97
CA THR A 268 -11.86 -17.91 0.45
C THR A 268 -11.87 -19.26 1.14
N ALA A 269 -12.26 -20.32 0.43
CA ALA A 269 -12.36 -21.68 0.95
C ALA A 269 -11.09 -22.52 0.72
N THR A 270 -10.05 -21.99 0.07
CA THR A 270 -8.84 -22.77 -0.23
C THR A 270 -8.08 -23.06 1.04
N THR A 271 -7.95 -24.35 1.38
CA THR A 271 -7.32 -24.83 2.62
C THR A 271 -5.89 -25.29 2.39
N VAL A 272 -5.71 -26.27 1.49
CA VAL A 272 -4.42 -26.93 1.20
C VAL A 272 -4.00 -26.83 -0.27
N GLY A 273 -4.87 -26.31 -1.15
CA GLY A 273 -4.59 -26.16 -2.58
C GLY A 273 -3.35 -25.29 -2.84
N GLN A 274 -2.57 -25.64 -3.86
CA GLN A 274 -1.28 -25.01 -4.15
C GLN A 274 -1.20 -24.49 -5.58
N SER A 275 -0.31 -23.52 -5.80
CA SER A 275 0.01 -22.99 -7.14
C SER A 275 -1.22 -22.50 -7.90
N ASN A 276 -2.19 -21.90 -7.21
CA ASN A 276 -3.39 -21.34 -7.82
C ASN A 276 -3.23 -19.82 -8.06
N ALA A 277 -3.78 -19.33 -9.17
CA ALA A 277 -3.76 -17.92 -9.56
C ALA A 277 -5.19 -17.43 -9.78
N PHE A 278 -5.78 -16.77 -8.79
CA PHE A 278 -7.16 -16.28 -8.82
C PHE A 278 -7.20 -14.75 -8.85
N PHE A 279 -7.84 -14.18 -9.86
CA PHE A 279 -7.94 -12.75 -10.10
C PHE A 279 -9.39 -12.37 -10.41
N GLY A 280 -10.08 -11.76 -9.45
CA GLY A 280 -11.47 -11.34 -9.58
C GLY A 280 -12.25 -11.47 -8.28
N ASN A 281 -13.40 -10.78 -8.19
CA ASN A 281 -14.31 -10.95 -7.07
C ASN A 281 -14.84 -12.39 -7.04
N ALA A 282 -14.64 -13.06 -5.90
CA ALA A 282 -15.03 -14.45 -5.66
C ALA A 282 -14.50 -15.48 -6.68
N ALA A 283 -13.40 -15.18 -7.37
CA ALA A 283 -12.70 -16.15 -8.21
C ALA A 283 -12.22 -17.34 -7.34
N GLY A 284 -12.56 -18.57 -7.73
CA GLY A 284 -12.22 -19.78 -6.99
C GLY A 284 -12.70 -19.81 -5.53
N SER A 285 -13.75 -19.09 -5.15
CA SER A 285 -14.13 -18.89 -3.74
C SER A 285 -14.52 -20.19 -3.00
N GLN A 286 -14.98 -21.23 -3.70
CA GLN A 286 -15.26 -22.56 -3.14
C GLN A 286 -14.17 -23.61 -3.44
N ASN A 287 -13.03 -23.21 -4.00
CA ASN A 287 -11.91 -24.12 -4.19
C ASN A 287 -11.34 -24.56 -2.86
N LEU A 288 -11.51 -25.83 -2.50
CA LEU A 288 -11.13 -26.38 -1.20
C LEU A 288 -9.68 -26.89 -1.22
N ASN A 289 -9.37 -27.78 -2.15
CA ASN A 289 -8.07 -28.47 -2.26
C ASN A 289 -7.55 -28.59 -3.72
N GLY A 290 -8.22 -27.94 -4.68
CA GLY A 290 -7.75 -27.89 -6.06
C GLY A 290 -6.40 -27.17 -6.18
N SER A 291 -5.56 -27.63 -7.09
CA SER A 291 -4.21 -27.07 -7.31
C SER A 291 -3.97 -26.78 -8.79
N PHE A 292 -3.01 -25.90 -9.07
CA PHE A 292 -2.60 -25.52 -10.44
C PHE A 292 -3.71 -24.86 -11.27
N ASN A 293 -4.67 -24.19 -10.63
CA ASN A 293 -5.76 -23.54 -11.34
C ASN A 293 -5.49 -22.05 -11.60
N VAL A 294 -5.89 -21.55 -12.76
CA VAL A 294 -5.84 -20.15 -13.14
C VAL A 294 -7.26 -19.65 -13.37
N TYR A 295 -7.76 -18.78 -12.50
CA TYR A 295 -9.11 -18.19 -12.60
C TYR A 295 -9.02 -16.68 -12.72
N VAL A 296 -9.51 -16.11 -13.81
CA VAL A 296 -9.45 -14.67 -14.07
C VAL A 296 -10.84 -14.17 -14.47
N GLY A 297 -11.48 -13.38 -13.63
CA GLY A 297 -12.84 -12.87 -13.83
C GLY A 297 -13.69 -12.99 -12.56
N GLN A 298 -14.77 -12.20 -12.49
CA GLN A 298 -15.73 -12.34 -11.40
C GLN A 298 -16.38 -13.73 -11.44
N PHE A 299 -16.39 -14.45 -10.31
CA PHE A 299 -16.92 -15.80 -10.19
C PHE A 299 -16.28 -16.87 -11.11
N ALA A 300 -15.13 -16.58 -11.72
CA ALA A 300 -14.39 -17.59 -12.50
C ALA A 300 -14.00 -18.76 -11.59
N GLY A 301 -14.37 -19.98 -11.97
CA GLY A 301 -14.14 -21.19 -11.17
C GLY A 301 -14.78 -21.19 -9.78
N GLN A 302 -15.78 -20.33 -9.53
CA GLN A 302 -16.34 -20.10 -8.19
C GLN A 302 -16.67 -21.39 -7.44
N ALA A 303 -17.32 -22.34 -8.13
CA ALA A 303 -17.82 -23.57 -7.54
C ALA A 303 -16.90 -24.79 -7.81
N ASN A 304 -15.66 -24.58 -8.25
CA ASN A 304 -14.72 -25.69 -8.37
C ASN A 304 -14.24 -26.13 -6.98
N ILE A 305 -14.58 -27.34 -6.54
CA ILE A 305 -14.22 -27.86 -5.20
C ILE A 305 -12.79 -28.43 -5.18
N ALA A 306 -12.47 -29.35 -6.09
CA ALA A 306 -11.24 -30.16 -6.06
C ALA A 306 -10.53 -30.33 -7.42
N GLY A 307 -11.10 -29.81 -8.50
CA GLY A 307 -10.51 -29.90 -9.84
C GLY A 307 -9.14 -29.22 -9.90
N GLN A 308 -8.26 -29.79 -10.72
CA GLN A 308 -6.88 -29.36 -10.85
C GLN A 308 -6.55 -28.95 -12.28
N ALA A 309 -5.51 -28.12 -12.44
CA ALA A 309 -4.97 -27.74 -13.74
C ALA A 309 -6.02 -27.13 -14.69
N ASN A 310 -6.99 -26.38 -14.15
CA ASN A 310 -8.00 -25.68 -14.94
C ASN A 310 -7.59 -24.24 -15.24
N THR A 311 -7.90 -23.74 -16.43
CA THR A 311 -7.73 -22.33 -16.82
C THR A 311 -9.08 -21.74 -17.19
N PHE A 312 -9.67 -20.93 -16.31
CA PHE A 312 -10.95 -20.26 -16.54
C PHE A 312 -10.78 -18.74 -16.58
N ILE A 313 -11.09 -18.12 -17.71
CA ILE A 313 -10.89 -16.69 -17.97
C ILE A 313 -12.20 -16.09 -18.49
N GLY A 314 -12.84 -15.24 -17.71
CA GLY A 314 -14.11 -14.59 -18.01
C GLY A 314 -15.05 -14.58 -16.81
N THR A 315 -16.03 -13.68 -16.81
CA THR A 315 -17.09 -13.67 -15.78
C THR A 315 -17.86 -14.99 -15.82
N ASN A 316 -18.02 -15.64 -14.66
CA ASN A 316 -18.63 -16.96 -14.52
C ASN A 316 -18.01 -18.07 -15.38
N ALA A 317 -16.77 -17.94 -15.87
CA ALA A 317 -16.15 -19.03 -16.63
C ALA A 317 -15.93 -20.25 -15.71
N GLY A 318 -16.47 -21.41 -16.08
CA GLY A 318 -16.38 -22.65 -15.30
C GLY A 318 -16.94 -22.52 -13.88
N ALA A 319 -17.96 -21.69 -13.65
CA ALA A 319 -18.52 -21.38 -12.32
C ALA A 319 -19.36 -22.51 -11.71
N THR A 320 -19.18 -23.77 -12.14
CA THR A 320 -20.09 -24.87 -11.84
C THR A 320 -19.45 -26.01 -11.03
N PRO A 321 -20.16 -26.56 -10.02
CA PRO A 321 -19.70 -27.69 -9.23
C PRO A 321 -20.23 -29.04 -9.73
N PRO A 322 -19.53 -30.15 -9.43
CA PRO A 322 -18.08 -30.24 -9.34
C PRO A 322 -17.45 -30.04 -10.73
N SER A 323 -16.29 -29.39 -10.78
CA SER A 323 -15.51 -29.26 -12.01
C SER A 323 -14.43 -30.33 -12.08
N GLY A 324 -14.34 -31.02 -13.22
CA GLY A 324 -13.23 -31.91 -13.53
C GLY A 324 -11.90 -31.17 -13.68
N SER A 325 -10.87 -31.90 -14.05
CA SER A 325 -9.50 -31.39 -14.18
C SER A 325 -9.11 -31.15 -15.64
N ASN A 326 -8.05 -30.37 -15.85
CA ASN A 326 -7.46 -30.11 -17.16
C ASN A 326 -8.43 -29.44 -18.16
N ASN A 327 -9.32 -28.56 -17.68
CA ASN A 327 -10.26 -27.85 -18.53
C ASN A 327 -9.77 -26.43 -18.84
N VAL A 328 -10.03 -25.97 -20.05
CA VAL A 328 -9.85 -24.57 -20.46
C VAL A 328 -11.22 -23.98 -20.76
N ALA A 329 -11.56 -22.84 -20.14
CA ALA A 329 -12.76 -22.08 -20.43
C ALA A 329 -12.42 -20.59 -20.56
N VAL A 330 -12.55 -20.02 -21.76
CA VAL A 330 -12.20 -18.63 -22.05
C VAL A 330 -13.38 -17.91 -22.67
N GLY A 331 -13.94 -16.94 -21.95
CA GLY A 331 -15.14 -16.19 -22.31
C GLY A 331 -16.11 -16.11 -21.13
N ALA A 332 -16.96 -15.09 -21.12
CA ALA A 332 -18.03 -15.01 -20.12
C ALA A 332 -18.98 -16.22 -20.26
N ASP A 333 -19.30 -16.85 -19.13
CA ASP A 333 -20.14 -18.06 -19.02
C ASP A 333 -19.62 -19.30 -19.78
N ALA A 334 -18.35 -19.29 -20.23
CA ALA A 334 -17.75 -20.43 -20.92
C ALA A 334 -17.55 -21.62 -19.98
N GLY A 335 -17.76 -22.84 -20.47
CA GLY A 335 -17.55 -24.07 -19.70
C GLY A 335 -18.55 -24.31 -18.56
N ASN A 336 -19.64 -23.54 -18.49
CA ASN A 336 -20.69 -23.74 -17.49
C ASN A 336 -21.55 -24.97 -17.83
N ALA A 337 -21.64 -25.90 -16.87
CA ALA A 337 -22.38 -27.16 -17.01
C ALA A 337 -22.93 -27.64 -15.66
N PRO A 338 -23.98 -28.48 -15.59
CA PRO A 338 -24.42 -29.07 -14.33
C PRO A 338 -23.30 -29.84 -13.59
N THR A 339 -22.45 -30.55 -14.34
CA THR A 339 -21.17 -31.09 -13.88
C THR A 339 -20.18 -31.01 -15.04
N LEU A 340 -18.99 -30.46 -14.79
CA LEU A 340 -17.96 -30.38 -15.84
C LEU A 340 -17.09 -31.64 -15.76
N GLY A 341 -16.96 -32.38 -16.86
CA GLY A 341 -15.98 -33.46 -16.93
C GLY A 341 -14.55 -32.92 -17.07
N SER A 342 -13.62 -33.73 -17.55
CA SER A 342 -12.20 -33.40 -17.63
C SER A 342 -11.69 -33.31 -19.07
N ASN A 343 -10.56 -32.62 -19.25
CA ASN A 343 -9.86 -32.49 -20.53
C ASN A 343 -10.71 -31.80 -21.62
N ASN A 344 -11.49 -30.79 -21.26
CA ASN A 344 -12.34 -30.06 -22.19
C ASN A 344 -11.79 -28.67 -22.53
N THR A 345 -12.18 -28.13 -23.68
CA THR A 345 -11.80 -26.78 -24.12
C THR A 345 -13.03 -26.00 -24.58
N PHE A 346 -13.33 -24.87 -23.93
CA PHE A 346 -14.44 -23.99 -24.26
C PHE A 346 -13.92 -22.59 -24.51
N ILE A 347 -14.02 -22.08 -25.73
CA ILE A 347 -13.49 -20.75 -26.09
C ILE A 347 -14.58 -19.94 -26.77
N GLY A 348 -15.02 -18.85 -26.15
CA GLY A 348 -16.10 -17.98 -26.59
C GLY A 348 -17.12 -17.74 -25.49
N LYS A 349 -17.78 -16.58 -25.51
CA LYS A 349 -18.88 -16.28 -24.57
C LYS A 349 -19.98 -17.34 -24.71
N GLY A 350 -20.34 -17.99 -23.62
CA GLY A 350 -21.35 -19.05 -23.60
C GLY A 350 -20.99 -20.29 -24.43
N ALA A 351 -19.70 -20.53 -24.70
CA ALA A 351 -19.26 -21.81 -25.23
C ALA A 351 -19.39 -22.88 -24.13
N ILE A 352 -20.25 -23.88 -24.30
CA ILE A 352 -20.63 -24.79 -23.20
C ILE A 352 -20.75 -26.25 -23.66
N PRO A 353 -20.64 -27.21 -22.72
CA PRO A 353 -21.16 -28.55 -22.95
C PRO A 353 -22.67 -28.58 -22.67
N ASN A 354 -23.46 -29.28 -23.49
CA ASN A 354 -24.91 -29.46 -23.22
C ASN A 354 -25.25 -30.72 -22.40
N ALA A 355 -24.23 -31.46 -21.97
CA ALA A 355 -24.38 -32.67 -21.19
C ALA A 355 -23.41 -32.66 -20.00
N ALA A 356 -23.83 -33.30 -18.91
CA ALA A 356 -23.04 -33.47 -17.71
C ALA A 356 -21.85 -34.42 -17.96
N GLY A 357 -20.67 -34.07 -17.42
CA GLY A 357 -19.53 -34.98 -17.35
C GLY A 357 -18.85 -35.32 -18.70
N LEU A 358 -19.02 -34.49 -19.74
CA LEU A 358 -18.31 -34.70 -21.01
C LEU A 358 -16.79 -34.64 -20.81
N ASN A 359 -16.06 -35.49 -21.54
CA ASN A 359 -14.60 -35.51 -21.54
C ASN A 359 -14.05 -35.38 -22.96
N PHE A 360 -12.90 -34.74 -23.12
CA PHE A 360 -12.31 -34.51 -24.45
C PHE A 360 -13.29 -33.78 -25.41
N ALA A 361 -14.13 -32.91 -24.86
CA ALA A 361 -15.09 -32.12 -25.61
C ALA A 361 -14.54 -30.71 -25.84
N THR A 362 -14.63 -30.24 -27.07
CA THR A 362 -14.17 -28.89 -27.45
C THR A 362 -15.30 -28.11 -28.10
N ALA A 363 -15.57 -26.90 -27.63
CA ALA A 363 -16.45 -25.94 -28.29
C ALA A 363 -15.73 -24.60 -28.47
N ILE A 364 -15.60 -24.13 -29.71
CA ILE A 364 -14.93 -22.87 -30.03
C ILE A 364 -15.90 -21.99 -30.81
N GLY A 365 -16.18 -20.79 -30.31
CA GLY A 365 -17.12 -19.83 -30.86
C GLY A 365 -18.10 -19.32 -29.81
N SER A 366 -18.56 -18.06 -29.95
CA SER A 366 -19.58 -17.50 -29.04
C SER A 366 -20.89 -18.29 -29.18
N GLY A 367 -21.36 -18.87 -28.09
CA GLY A 367 -22.54 -19.72 -28.05
C GLY A 367 -22.37 -21.10 -28.69
N ALA A 368 -21.12 -21.54 -28.96
CA ALA A 368 -20.86 -22.88 -29.46
C ALA A 368 -21.22 -23.93 -28.39
N VAL A 369 -21.86 -25.02 -28.80
CA VAL A 369 -22.35 -26.05 -27.87
C VAL A 369 -21.86 -27.42 -28.32
N VAL A 370 -21.12 -28.11 -27.45
CA VAL A 370 -20.68 -29.50 -27.69
C VAL A 370 -21.53 -30.46 -26.85
N GLY A 371 -21.97 -31.57 -27.46
CA GLY A 371 -22.89 -32.49 -26.79
C GLY A 371 -22.40 -33.89 -26.52
N THR A 372 -21.20 -34.22 -27.01
CA THR A 372 -20.61 -35.56 -26.84
C THR A 372 -19.14 -35.45 -26.53
N SER A 373 -18.63 -36.44 -25.79
CA SER A 373 -17.19 -36.61 -25.56
C SER A 373 -16.45 -36.86 -26.87
N ASN A 374 -15.15 -36.61 -26.89
CA ASN A 374 -14.27 -36.83 -28.06
C ASN A 374 -14.74 -36.07 -29.31
N THR A 375 -15.34 -34.89 -29.13
CA THR A 375 -15.96 -34.12 -30.21
C THR A 375 -15.47 -32.68 -30.19
N ILE A 376 -15.23 -32.11 -31.37
CA ILE A 376 -14.89 -30.70 -31.55
C ILE A 376 -16.04 -30.04 -32.30
N VAL A 377 -16.57 -28.94 -31.74
CA VAL A 377 -17.55 -28.05 -32.37
C VAL A 377 -16.89 -26.69 -32.64
N LEU A 378 -16.92 -26.27 -33.90
CA LEU A 378 -16.43 -24.96 -34.35
C LEU A 378 -17.61 -24.10 -34.79
N GLY A 379 -18.01 -23.15 -33.94
CA GLY A 379 -19.15 -22.26 -34.13
C GLY A 379 -20.49 -22.85 -33.69
N ARG A 380 -21.56 -22.11 -33.97
CA ARG A 380 -22.97 -22.53 -33.82
C ARG A 380 -23.45 -23.18 -35.11
N GLY A 381 -24.65 -23.78 -35.06
CA GLY A 381 -25.27 -24.39 -36.26
C GLY A 381 -25.54 -23.43 -37.43
N ASN A 382 -25.50 -22.11 -37.20
CA ASN A 382 -25.69 -21.08 -38.23
C ASN A 382 -24.38 -20.51 -38.78
N ASP A 383 -23.24 -20.88 -38.19
CA ASP A 383 -21.95 -20.27 -38.54
C ASP A 383 -21.28 -21.08 -39.67
N ASN A 384 -20.66 -20.38 -40.62
CA ASN A 384 -19.88 -21.01 -41.68
C ASN A 384 -18.43 -21.18 -41.22
N THR A 385 -17.90 -22.41 -41.30
CA THR A 385 -16.47 -22.67 -41.11
C THR A 385 -15.76 -22.63 -42.47
N LEU A 386 -15.05 -21.54 -42.75
CA LEU A 386 -14.25 -21.40 -43.98
C LEU A 386 -12.83 -21.92 -43.76
N VAL A 387 -12.41 -22.88 -44.58
CA VAL A 387 -11.01 -23.35 -44.65
C VAL A 387 -10.44 -22.91 -46.01
N SER A 388 -9.67 -21.83 -46.03
CA SER A 388 -9.10 -21.28 -47.28
C SER A 388 -7.99 -22.15 -47.90
N GLY A 389 -7.47 -23.11 -47.13
CA GLY A 389 -6.45 -24.06 -47.55
C GLY A 389 -6.99 -25.49 -47.61
N ILE A 390 -6.14 -26.45 -47.25
CA ILE A 390 -6.47 -27.88 -47.30
C ILE A 390 -6.97 -28.34 -45.92
N LEU A 391 -8.14 -28.99 -45.88
CA LEU A 391 -8.57 -29.81 -44.75
C LEU A 391 -8.05 -31.24 -44.96
N GLN A 392 -6.98 -31.62 -44.27
CA GLN A 392 -6.44 -32.97 -44.34
C GLN A 392 -7.14 -33.88 -43.32
N ILE A 393 -7.74 -34.96 -43.81
CA ILE A 393 -8.33 -36.01 -42.97
C ILE A 393 -7.35 -37.19 -42.96
N GLY A 394 -6.66 -37.39 -41.84
CA GLY A 394 -5.75 -38.51 -41.69
C GLY A 394 -6.49 -39.83 -41.52
N SER A 395 -6.23 -40.80 -42.39
CA SER A 395 -6.54 -42.22 -42.12
C SER A 395 -5.33 -42.86 -41.45
N GLY A 396 -5.53 -43.61 -40.36
CA GLY A 396 -4.46 -44.44 -39.78
C GLY A 396 -3.82 -45.31 -40.87
N SER A 397 -2.50 -45.52 -40.76
CA SER A 397 -1.62 -46.20 -41.73
C SER A 397 -2.31 -47.30 -42.56
N GLY A 398 -2.75 -46.95 -43.76
CA GLY A 398 -3.44 -47.85 -44.68
C GLY A 398 -3.93 -47.05 -45.89
N GLY A 399 -3.19 -47.12 -46.99
CA GLY A 399 -3.35 -46.30 -48.19
C GLY A 399 -4.64 -46.56 -48.95
N ALA A 400 -5.77 -46.09 -48.41
CA ALA A 400 -7.02 -45.99 -49.14
C ALA A 400 -7.58 -44.57 -48.94
N SER A 401 -7.32 -43.70 -49.93
CA SER A 401 -8.11 -42.47 -50.11
C SER A 401 -9.56 -42.89 -50.29
N THR A 402 -10.32 -42.92 -49.21
CA THR A 402 -11.76 -43.17 -49.26
C THR A 402 -12.43 -41.87 -49.66
N ALA A 403 -13.26 -41.89 -50.71
CA ALA A 403 -14.11 -40.76 -51.02
C ALA A 403 -14.93 -40.40 -49.76
N VAL A 404 -14.83 -39.14 -49.34
CA VAL A 404 -15.59 -38.62 -48.20
C VAL A 404 -16.87 -38.01 -48.75
N CYS A 405 -18.00 -38.58 -48.39
CA CYS A 405 -19.31 -38.07 -48.74
C CYS A 405 -19.84 -37.20 -47.60
N VAL A 406 -20.68 -36.21 -47.93
CA VAL A 406 -21.48 -35.47 -46.96
C VAL A 406 -22.81 -36.21 -46.80
N ASN A 407 -23.16 -36.66 -45.59
CA ASN A 407 -24.45 -37.30 -45.34
C ASN A 407 -25.60 -36.26 -45.30
N GLY A 408 -26.85 -36.72 -45.20
CA GLY A 408 -28.03 -35.85 -45.10
C GLY A 408 -28.06 -34.91 -43.87
N SER A 409 -27.12 -35.09 -42.93
CA SER A 409 -26.92 -34.26 -41.73
C SER A 409 -25.68 -33.36 -41.83
N ASN A 410 -25.13 -33.14 -43.03
CA ASN A 410 -23.94 -32.31 -43.31
C ASN A 410 -22.64 -32.80 -42.65
N GLN A 411 -22.53 -34.09 -42.34
CA GLN A 411 -21.33 -34.68 -41.77
C GLN A 411 -20.48 -35.34 -42.85
N LEU A 412 -19.17 -35.10 -42.80
CA LEU A 412 -18.18 -35.82 -43.60
C LEU A 412 -18.10 -37.28 -43.11
N GLY A 413 -18.25 -38.25 -44.01
CA GLY A 413 -18.19 -39.67 -43.68
C GLY A 413 -17.91 -40.57 -44.88
N ILE A 414 -17.93 -41.88 -44.66
CA ILE A 414 -17.74 -42.86 -45.73
C ILE A 414 -18.98 -42.93 -46.64
N CYS A 415 -18.76 -43.05 -47.94
CA CYS A 415 -19.86 -43.20 -48.91
C CYS A 415 -20.54 -44.58 -48.77
N ALA A 416 -21.59 -44.69 -47.96
CA ALA A 416 -22.34 -45.93 -47.74
C ALA A 416 -23.32 -46.23 -48.89
N SER A 417 -23.40 -47.49 -49.36
CA SER A 417 -24.28 -47.92 -50.46
C SER A 417 -25.07 -49.22 -50.17
N SER A 418 -25.31 -49.54 -48.88
CA SER A 418 -26.07 -50.74 -48.51
C SER A 418 -27.56 -50.58 -48.81
N ILE A 419 -28.22 -51.68 -49.22
CA ILE A 419 -29.66 -51.73 -49.52
C ILE A 419 -30.52 -51.27 -48.34
N ARG A 420 -30.05 -51.48 -47.10
CA ARG A 420 -30.74 -51.06 -45.86
C ARG A 420 -30.98 -49.55 -45.75
N TYR A 421 -30.27 -48.75 -46.53
CA TYR A 421 -30.34 -47.28 -46.53
C TYR A 421 -31.06 -46.73 -47.76
N LYS A 422 -31.71 -47.60 -48.55
CA LYS A 422 -32.40 -47.24 -49.80
C LYS A 422 -33.87 -47.69 -49.70
N SER A 423 -34.78 -46.84 -50.14
CA SER A 423 -36.20 -47.16 -50.38
C SER A 423 -36.49 -47.15 -51.88
N ASP A 424 -37.69 -47.59 -52.28
CA ASP A 424 -38.21 -47.46 -53.65
C ASP A 424 -37.27 -48.03 -54.72
N ILE A 425 -36.81 -49.26 -54.47
CA ILE A 425 -35.80 -49.92 -55.30
C ILE A 425 -36.48 -50.55 -56.52
N GLU A 426 -36.18 -50.00 -57.70
CA GLU A 426 -36.66 -50.50 -58.99
C GLU A 426 -35.51 -50.89 -59.92
N ASN A 427 -35.80 -51.74 -60.91
CA ASN A 427 -34.83 -52.09 -61.93
C ASN A 427 -34.57 -50.90 -62.85
N PHE A 428 -33.32 -50.45 -62.91
CA PHE A 428 -32.88 -49.48 -63.91
C PHE A 428 -32.65 -50.20 -65.25
N THR A 429 -33.36 -49.78 -66.30
CA THR A 429 -33.31 -50.40 -67.65
C THR A 429 -32.53 -49.58 -68.67
N GLY A 430 -31.99 -48.42 -68.28
CA GLY A 430 -31.15 -47.61 -69.15
C GLY A 430 -29.81 -48.31 -69.45
N GLY A 431 -29.44 -48.37 -70.73
CA GLY A 431 -28.27 -49.07 -71.23
C GLY A 431 -27.75 -48.44 -72.53
N LEU A 432 -27.79 -49.18 -73.65
CA LEU A 432 -27.27 -48.67 -74.94
C LEU A 432 -28.04 -47.44 -75.43
N ASN A 433 -29.33 -47.33 -75.10
CA ASN A 433 -30.17 -46.18 -75.45
C ASN A 433 -29.66 -44.86 -74.84
N ILE A 434 -29.05 -44.92 -73.65
CA ILE A 434 -28.45 -43.76 -72.97
C ILE A 434 -27.04 -43.53 -73.49
N ILE A 435 -26.19 -44.57 -73.46
CA ILE A 435 -24.77 -44.44 -73.81
C ILE A 435 -24.57 -43.91 -75.24
N ARG A 436 -25.41 -44.31 -76.19
CA ARG A 436 -25.32 -43.83 -77.58
C ARG A 436 -25.69 -42.35 -77.76
N ARG A 437 -26.36 -41.74 -76.79
CA ARG A 437 -26.77 -40.33 -76.81
C ARG A 437 -25.84 -39.44 -76.00
N LEU A 438 -24.97 -40.01 -75.16
CA LEU A 438 -23.97 -39.25 -74.43
C LEU A 438 -22.82 -38.85 -75.37
N ARG A 439 -22.47 -37.56 -75.35
CA ARG A 439 -21.40 -36.99 -76.16
C ARG A 439 -20.19 -36.66 -75.28
N PRO A 440 -19.07 -37.40 -75.37
CA PRO A 440 -17.85 -37.00 -74.68
C PRO A 440 -17.30 -35.72 -75.30
N ILE A 441 -16.78 -34.83 -74.45
CA ILE A 441 -16.18 -33.56 -74.84
C ILE A 441 -14.77 -33.44 -74.25
N GLN A 442 -13.91 -32.70 -74.94
CA GLN A 442 -12.65 -32.19 -74.38
C GLN A 442 -12.86 -30.72 -74.00
N PHE A 443 -12.21 -30.25 -72.94
CA PHE A 443 -12.35 -28.87 -72.48
C PHE A 443 -11.08 -28.38 -71.75
N SER A 444 -11.03 -27.08 -71.48
CA SER A 444 -10.04 -26.46 -70.60
C SER A 444 -10.75 -25.81 -69.43
N TRP A 445 -10.23 -25.99 -68.23
CA TRP A 445 -10.75 -25.30 -67.05
C TRP A 445 -10.56 -23.79 -67.19
N THR A 446 -11.61 -23.02 -66.92
CA THR A 446 -11.53 -21.53 -66.91
C THR A 446 -10.62 -21.03 -65.81
N ASP A 447 -10.51 -21.80 -64.72
CA ASP A 447 -9.53 -21.60 -63.66
C ASP A 447 -8.32 -22.52 -63.90
N GLY A 448 -7.13 -21.94 -64.02
CA GLY A 448 -5.88 -22.68 -64.22
C GLY A 448 -5.61 -23.22 -65.64
N GLY A 449 -6.57 -23.21 -66.57
CA GLY A 449 -6.33 -23.51 -68.00
C GLY A 449 -6.01 -24.98 -68.32
N MET A 450 -6.08 -25.87 -67.34
CA MET A 450 -5.74 -27.29 -67.51
C MET A 450 -6.69 -27.97 -68.50
N HIS A 451 -6.14 -28.76 -69.43
CA HIS A 451 -6.91 -29.53 -70.41
C HIS A 451 -7.43 -30.83 -69.80
N ASP A 452 -8.67 -31.17 -70.09
CA ASP A 452 -9.34 -32.36 -69.56
C ASP A 452 -10.42 -32.90 -70.53
N VAL A 453 -11.00 -34.06 -70.19
CA VAL A 453 -12.04 -34.76 -70.94
C VAL A 453 -13.19 -35.15 -70.00
N GLY A 454 -14.43 -35.03 -70.48
CA GLY A 454 -15.60 -35.37 -69.68
C GLY A 454 -16.92 -35.17 -70.43
N PHE A 455 -17.96 -34.82 -69.68
CA PHE A 455 -19.29 -34.52 -70.20
C PHE A 455 -19.77 -33.15 -69.69
N ALA A 456 -20.53 -32.42 -70.51
CA ALA A 456 -21.29 -31.26 -70.06
C ALA A 456 -22.53 -31.73 -69.27
N ALA A 457 -22.73 -31.21 -68.07
CA ALA A 457 -23.80 -31.67 -67.17
C ALA A 457 -25.20 -31.42 -67.73
N GLU A 458 -25.37 -30.33 -68.47
CA GLU A 458 -26.62 -29.95 -69.14
C GLU A 458 -26.96 -30.92 -70.28
N GLU A 459 -25.97 -31.36 -71.05
CA GLU A 459 -26.15 -32.37 -72.11
C GLU A 459 -26.51 -33.72 -71.50
N VAL A 460 -25.85 -34.11 -70.41
CA VAL A 460 -26.17 -35.35 -69.67
C VAL A 460 -27.60 -35.31 -69.15
N ASN A 461 -28.03 -34.19 -68.58
CA ASN A 461 -29.39 -34.02 -68.05
C ASN A 461 -30.47 -34.21 -69.13
N ASN A 462 -30.24 -33.73 -70.35
CA ASN A 462 -31.18 -33.92 -71.46
C ASN A 462 -31.28 -35.38 -71.94
N VAL A 463 -30.27 -36.19 -71.66
CA VAL A 463 -30.26 -37.62 -72.00
C VAL A 463 -30.87 -38.45 -70.87
N GLU A 464 -30.36 -38.27 -69.65
CA GLU A 464 -30.78 -38.97 -68.43
C GLU A 464 -30.55 -38.08 -67.19
N PRO A 465 -31.61 -37.45 -66.64
CA PRO A 465 -31.52 -36.58 -65.47
C PRO A 465 -30.94 -37.27 -64.22
N LEU A 466 -31.10 -38.59 -64.07
CA LEU A 466 -30.57 -39.33 -62.93
C LEU A 466 -29.04 -39.27 -62.82
N LEU A 467 -28.34 -39.01 -63.93
CA LEU A 467 -26.89 -38.87 -64.01
C LEU A 467 -26.38 -37.44 -63.74
N THR A 468 -27.26 -36.53 -63.36
CA THR A 468 -26.93 -35.12 -63.13
C THR A 468 -26.88 -34.77 -61.65
N VAL A 469 -25.97 -33.88 -61.27
CA VAL A 469 -25.89 -33.25 -59.94
C VAL A 469 -26.60 -31.90 -60.01
N PHE A 470 -27.55 -31.70 -59.09
CA PHE A 470 -28.28 -30.45 -58.93
C PHE A 470 -27.81 -29.72 -57.67
N GLY A 471 -27.67 -28.41 -57.78
CA GLY A 471 -27.42 -27.53 -56.65
C GLY A 471 -28.69 -27.26 -55.84
N LYS A 472 -28.56 -26.44 -54.80
CA LYS A 472 -29.64 -26.21 -53.82
C LYS A 472 -30.85 -25.48 -54.41
N THR A 473 -30.65 -24.71 -55.49
CA THR A 473 -31.72 -23.97 -56.17
C THR A 473 -32.24 -24.70 -57.40
N GLY A 474 -31.83 -25.96 -57.60
CA GLY A 474 -32.24 -26.80 -58.74
C GLY A 474 -31.40 -26.58 -60.01
N GLU A 475 -30.36 -25.77 -59.93
CA GLU A 475 -29.42 -25.53 -61.01
C GLU A 475 -28.54 -26.77 -61.28
N ILE A 476 -28.20 -27.01 -62.55
CA ILE A 476 -27.33 -28.12 -62.95
C ILE A 476 -25.89 -27.72 -62.64
N VAL A 477 -25.16 -28.53 -61.85
CA VAL A 477 -23.80 -28.17 -61.39
C VAL A 477 -22.75 -29.25 -61.67
N GLY A 478 -23.15 -30.44 -62.14
CA GLY A 478 -22.18 -31.49 -62.42
C GLY A 478 -22.77 -32.81 -62.89
N VAL A 479 -21.88 -33.78 -63.11
CA VAL A 479 -22.21 -35.12 -63.59
C VAL A 479 -21.90 -36.15 -62.52
N LYS A 480 -22.81 -37.11 -62.33
CA LYS A 480 -22.65 -38.26 -61.47
C LYS A 480 -21.84 -39.36 -62.17
N TYR A 481 -20.54 -39.11 -62.37
CA TYR A 481 -19.65 -40.01 -63.11
C TYR A 481 -19.65 -41.46 -62.57
N GLY A 482 -19.74 -41.65 -61.25
CA GLY A 482 -19.82 -42.98 -60.66
C GLY A 482 -21.04 -43.79 -61.10
N GLN A 483 -22.18 -43.12 -61.35
CA GLN A 483 -23.45 -43.74 -61.71
C GLN A 483 -23.47 -44.17 -63.19
N ILE A 484 -22.63 -43.56 -64.04
CA ILE A 484 -22.46 -44.00 -65.44
C ILE A 484 -21.99 -45.46 -65.50
N SER A 485 -21.22 -45.93 -64.51
CA SER A 485 -20.80 -47.32 -64.44
C SER A 485 -21.97 -48.31 -64.41
N ALA A 486 -23.07 -47.97 -63.73
CA ALA A 486 -24.27 -48.81 -63.68
C ALA A 486 -24.97 -48.86 -65.05
N VAL A 487 -25.03 -47.73 -65.76
CA VAL A 487 -25.55 -47.66 -67.14
C VAL A 487 -24.71 -48.50 -68.10
N LEU A 488 -23.37 -48.44 -67.94
CA LEU A 488 -22.44 -49.22 -68.77
C LEU A 488 -22.61 -50.73 -68.53
N VAL A 489 -22.86 -51.18 -67.30
CA VAL A 489 -23.15 -52.59 -67.00
C VAL A 489 -24.38 -53.06 -67.78
N ASN A 490 -25.46 -52.28 -67.77
CA ASN A 490 -26.66 -52.61 -68.55
C ASN A 490 -26.38 -52.62 -70.05
N ALA A 491 -25.69 -51.61 -70.56
CA ALA A 491 -25.33 -51.53 -71.98
C ALA A 491 -24.50 -52.73 -72.45
N LEU A 492 -23.55 -53.20 -71.63
CA LEU A 492 -22.75 -54.39 -71.92
C LEU A 492 -23.60 -55.66 -71.93
N ASN A 493 -24.53 -55.82 -70.99
CA ASN A 493 -25.45 -56.95 -70.97
C ASN A 493 -26.36 -56.98 -72.22
N GLU A 494 -26.88 -55.82 -72.64
CA GLU A 494 -27.66 -55.69 -73.88
C GLU A 494 -26.82 -56.06 -75.11
N GLN A 495 -25.58 -55.56 -75.18
CA GLN A 495 -24.66 -55.86 -76.28
C GLN A 495 -24.33 -57.36 -76.32
N GLN A 496 -24.12 -58.00 -75.17
CA GLN A 496 -23.88 -59.44 -75.08
C GLN A 496 -25.08 -60.24 -75.60
N GLY A 497 -26.31 -59.83 -75.25
CA GLY A 497 -27.53 -60.43 -75.80
C GLY A 497 -27.62 -60.33 -77.33
N GLN A 498 -27.23 -59.19 -77.91
CA GLN A 498 -27.18 -59.03 -79.38
C GLN A 498 -26.14 -59.95 -80.02
N ILE A 499 -24.96 -60.10 -79.40
CA ILE A 499 -23.90 -60.99 -79.88
C ILE A 499 -24.37 -62.45 -79.87
N ASP A 500 -25.03 -62.89 -78.79
CA ASP A 500 -25.51 -64.27 -78.68
C ASP A 500 -26.63 -64.57 -79.68
N ALA A 501 -27.54 -63.61 -79.91
CA ALA A 501 -28.55 -63.71 -80.96
C ALA A 501 -27.93 -63.78 -82.36
N GLN A 502 -26.89 -62.97 -82.65
CA GLN A 502 -26.16 -63.03 -83.91
C GLN A 502 -25.43 -64.37 -84.09
N ARG A 503 -24.81 -64.91 -83.04
CA ARG A 503 -24.16 -66.24 -83.09
C ARG A 503 -25.15 -67.35 -83.39
N LEU A 504 -26.34 -67.31 -82.78
CA LEU A 504 -27.40 -68.28 -83.07
C LEU A 504 -27.86 -68.18 -84.54
N LEU A 505 -28.00 -66.96 -85.06
CA LEU A 505 -28.34 -66.75 -86.46
C LEU A 505 -27.27 -67.30 -87.40
N ILE A 506 -25.98 -67.05 -87.10
CA ILE A 506 -24.85 -67.58 -87.87
C ILE A 506 -24.86 -69.11 -87.86
N GLN A 507 -25.09 -69.75 -86.71
CA GLN A 507 -25.21 -71.22 -86.63
C GLN A 507 -26.36 -71.76 -87.48
N LYS A 508 -27.53 -71.09 -87.44
CA LYS A 508 -28.69 -71.47 -88.24
C LYS A 508 -28.42 -71.31 -89.74
N GLN A 509 -27.76 -70.23 -90.14
CA GLN A 509 -27.34 -70.00 -91.52
C GLN A 509 -26.32 -71.05 -91.98
N GLN A 510 -25.34 -71.39 -91.14
CA GLN A 510 -24.35 -72.43 -91.46
C GLN A 510 -25.02 -73.80 -91.68
N ALA A 511 -25.96 -74.19 -90.81
CA ALA A 511 -26.71 -75.43 -90.98
C ALA A 511 -27.51 -75.47 -92.30
N GLN A 512 -28.09 -74.34 -92.70
CA GLN A 512 -28.80 -74.23 -94.00
C GLN A 512 -27.85 -74.33 -95.19
N ILE A 513 -26.67 -73.70 -95.11
CA ILE A 513 -25.61 -73.80 -96.13
C ILE A 513 -25.15 -75.25 -96.27
N ASP A 514 -24.92 -75.96 -95.17
CA ASP A 514 -24.48 -77.36 -95.17
C ASP A 514 -25.51 -78.28 -95.86
N VAL A 515 -26.81 -78.05 -95.61
CA VAL A 515 -27.90 -78.78 -96.29
C VAL A 515 -27.92 -78.48 -97.78
N LEU A 516 -27.81 -77.20 -98.17
CA LEU A 516 -27.79 -76.79 -99.57
C LEU A 516 -26.58 -77.38 -100.30
N MET A 517 -25.40 -77.38 -99.66
CA MET A 517 -24.20 -78.03 -100.18
C MET A 517 -24.44 -79.52 -100.43
N ARG A 518 -25.03 -80.25 -99.47
CA ARG A 518 -25.35 -81.69 -99.66
C ARG A 518 -26.27 -81.91 -100.86
N LEU A 519 -27.30 -81.08 -101.04
CA LEU A 519 -28.20 -81.12 -102.20
C LEU A 519 -27.46 -80.88 -103.52
N VAL A 520 -26.64 -79.83 -103.59
CA VAL A 520 -25.83 -79.51 -104.78
C VAL A 520 -24.86 -80.65 -105.12
N CYS A 521 -24.22 -81.25 -104.11
CA CYS A 521 -23.29 -82.36 -104.31
C CYS A 521 -23.97 -83.68 -104.69
N ALA A 522 -25.22 -83.89 -104.28
CA ALA A 522 -26.03 -85.01 -104.75
C ALA A 522 -26.41 -84.87 -106.23
N GLY A 523 -26.76 -83.66 -106.69
CA GLY A 523 -27.18 -83.40 -108.07
C GLY A 523 -26.03 -83.19 -109.08
N ASN A 524 -24.88 -82.68 -108.65
CA ASN A 524 -23.71 -82.46 -109.50
C ASN A 524 -22.39 -82.70 -108.73
N LYS A 525 -21.93 -83.95 -108.74
CA LYS A 525 -20.68 -84.37 -108.05
C LYS A 525 -19.41 -83.65 -108.53
N LYS A 526 -19.43 -82.98 -109.68
CA LYS A 526 -18.28 -82.24 -110.23
C LYS A 526 -18.23 -80.77 -109.80
N ALA A 527 -19.27 -80.26 -109.13
CA ALA A 527 -19.36 -78.88 -108.68
C ALA A 527 -18.20 -78.52 -107.73
N LYS A 528 -17.71 -77.26 -107.83
CA LYS A 528 -16.48 -76.81 -107.14
C LYS A 528 -16.59 -76.89 -105.61
N VAL A 529 -17.79 -76.66 -105.05
CA VAL A 529 -18.10 -76.73 -103.61
C VAL A 529 -18.12 -78.16 -103.05
N CYS A 530 -18.19 -79.17 -103.93
CA CYS A 530 -18.27 -80.60 -103.58
C CYS A 530 -16.93 -81.32 -103.65
N ARG A 531 -15.91 -80.65 -104.18
CA ARG A 531 -14.53 -81.09 -104.13
C ARG A 531 -13.99 -80.58 -102.80
N ALA A 532 -14.10 -81.39 -101.77
CA ALA A 532 -13.53 -81.05 -100.47
C ALA A 532 -12.01 -80.80 -100.63
N ASN A 533 -11.50 -79.80 -99.92
CA ASN A 533 -10.18 -79.94 -99.30
C ASN A 533 -10.32 -80.92 -98.15
#